data_AF-A0A453SX87-F1
#
_entry.id   AF-A0A453SX87-F1
#
_cell.length_a   1.000
_cell.length_b   1.000
_cell.length_c   1.000
_cell.angle_alpha   90.00
_cell.angle_beta   90.00
_cell.angle_gamma   90.00
#
_symmetry.space_group_name_H-M   'P 1'
#
loop_
_entity.id
_entity.type
_entity.pdbx_description
1 polymer ?
#
loop_
_entity_poly.entity_id
_entity_poly.type
_entity_poly.pdbx_seq_one_letter_code
_entity_poly.pdbx_strand_id
1 'polypeptide(L)'
;DDKNIAHLTHVSEMEKKCESLARITAILKDVIQNKDRIIARLQQPYSLDCIPVEAEYQKQFSELLLKAASDYGALTASVGDFQWSQNFRESPAVWGEMLRPIPAALASCTRFFEAMSAMRESFSTLQTLRVGHSSLSMTPGGSSDDLKFLTPPQRRDGSTLNSWKQVDDVNPESDGLDNINQRRLSWPSSINRDL
;
A
#
# COMPACT_ATOMS: atom_id res chain seq x y z
N ASP A 1 21.20 19.53 56.52
CA ASP A 1 21.62 18.11 56.54
C ASP A 1 20.47 17.10 56.56
N ASP A 2 19.37 17.36 57.27
CA ASP A 2 18.22 16.44 57.33
C ASP A 2 17.57 16.05 55.99
N LYS A 3 17.54 16.94 54.99
CA LYS A 3 17.05 16.60 53.65
C LYS A 3 17.92 15.52 52.97
N ASN A 4 19.25 15.59 53.12
CA ASN A 4 20.15 14.59 52.54
C ASN A 4 20.00 13.23 53.23
N ILE A 5 19.79 13.24 54.55
CA ILE A 5 19.55 12.04 55.36
C ILE A 5 18.22 11.38 54.98
N ALA A 6 17.15 12.16 54.75
CA ALA A 6 15.85 11.65 54.29
C ALA A 6 15.93 11.01 52.88
N HIS A 7 16.70 11.61 51.98
CA HIS A 7 16.97 11.08 50.63
C HIS A 7 17.77 9.76 50.66
N LEU A 8 18.67 9.58 51.63
CA LEU A 8 19.44 8.33 51.75
C LEU A 8 18.70 7.20 52.50
N THR A 9 17.73 7.54 53.35
CA THR A 9 16.97 6.57 54.17
C THR A 9 15.68 6.08 53.52
N HIS A 10 15.22 6.71 52.44
CA HIS A 10 14.07 6.24 51.68
C HIS A 10 14.48 5.06 50.76
N VAL A 11 13.93 3.87 51.02
CA VAL A 11 14.28 2.61 50.33
C VAL A 11 14.26 2.75 48.81
N SER A 12 13.27 3.46 48.25
CA SER A 12 13.15 3.66 46.80
C SER A 12 14.29 4.51 46.19
N GLU A 13 14.84 5.48 46.92
CA GLU A 13 15.98 6.26 46.40
C GLU A 13 17.27 5.45 46.43
N MET A 14 17.44 4.60 47.46
CA MET A 14 18.57 3.67 47.55
C MET A 14 18.50 2.61 46.45
N GLU A 15 17.33 2.08 46.15
CA GLU A 15 17.09 1.16 45.03
C GLU A 15 17.48 1.79 43.68
N LYS A 16 17.02 3.03 43.41
CA LYS A 16 17.39 3.76 42.19
C LYS A 16 18.91 3.99 42.06
N LYS A 17 19.60 4.23 43.17
CA LYS A 17 21.08 4.36 43.19
C LYS A 17 21.76 3.01 42.92
N CYS A 18 21.26 1.93 43.52
CA CYS A 18 21.73 0.56 43.25
C CYS A 18 21.56 0.18 41.77
N GLU A 19 20.41 0.48 41.16
CA GLU A 19 20.18 0.26 39.73
C GLU A 19 21.14 1.08 38.85
N SER A 20 21.36 2.35 39.21
CA SER A 20 22.30 3.21 38.48
C SER A 20 23.73 2.67 38.55
N LEU A 21 24.17 2.25 39.73
CA LEU A 21 25.48 1.62 39.92
C LEU A 21 25.59 0.31 39.15
N ALA A 22 24.53 -0.51 39.14
CA ALA A 22 24.49 -1.76 38.37
C ALA A 22 24.63 -1.48 36.87
N ARG A 23 23.91 -0.49 36.34
CA ARG A 23 24.05 -0.07 34.92
C ARG A 23 25.45 0.42 34.60
N ILE A 24 26.00 1.31 35.42
CA ILE A 24 27.36 1.85 35.21
C ILE A 24 28.39 0.71 35.28
N THR A 25 28.23 -0.21 36.22
CA THR A 25 29.11 -1.38 36.37
C THR A 25 29.04 -2.28 35.14
N ALA A 26 27.84 -2.52 34.59
CA ALA A 26 27.68 -3.31 33.38
C ALA A 26 28.37 -2.66 32.17
N ILE A 27 28.20 -1.35 32.00
CA ILE A 27 28.85 -0.58 30.94
C ILE A 27 30.38 -0.63 31.09
N LEU A 28 30.91 -0.38 32.29
CA LEU A 28 32.35 -0.42 32.54
C LEU A 28 32.94 -1.81 32.29
N LYS A 29 32.22 -2.86 32.71
CA LYS A 29 32.61 -4.24 32.44
C LYS A 29 32.68 -4.52 30.94
N ASP A 30 31.70 -4.06 30.17
CA ASP A 30 31.68 -4.20 28.71
C ASP A 30 32.86 -3.46 28.06
N VAL A 31 33.15 -2.23 28.49
CA VAL A 31 34.32 -1.48 28.00
C VAL A 31 35.63 -2.20 28.29
N ILE A 32 35.80 -2.75 29.50
CA ILE A 32 37.00 -3.48 29.89
C ILE A 32 37.14 -4.77 29.07
N GLN A 33 36.06 -5.53 28.90
CA GLN A 33 36.05 -6.76 28.11
C GLN A 33 36.35 -6.50 26.62
N ASN A 34 35.94 -5.35 26.10
CA ASN A 34 36.18 -4.97 24.70
C ASN A 34 37.43 -4.10 24.48
N LYS A 35 38.29 -3.90 25.51
CA LYS A 35 39.38 -2.90 25.44
C LYS A 35 40.29 -3.08 24.22
N ASP A 36 40.67 -4.31 23.87
CA ASP A 36 41.63 -4.57 22.81
C ASP A 36 41.02 -4.31 21.43
N ARG A 37 39.72 -4.60 21.28
CA ARG A 37 38.93 -4.25 20.09
C ARG A 37 38.79 -2.73 19.95
N ILE A 38 38.53 -2.03 21.06
CA ILE A 38 38.44 -0.56 21.08
C ILE A 38 39.80 0.05 20.72
N ILE A 39 40.89 -0.42 21.33
CA ILE A 39 42.26 0.00 21.03
C ILE A 39 42.58 -0.24 19.54
N ALA A 40 42.28 -1.43 19.02
CA ALA A 40 42.51 -1.75 17.62
C ALA A 40 41.75 -0.78 16.69
N ARG A 41 40.49 -0.44 17.00
CA ARG A 41 39.73 0.55 16.22
C ARG A 41 40.24 1.99 16.35
N LEU A 42 40.77 2.35 17.52
CA LEU A 42 41.35 3.68 17.74
C LEU A 42 42.74 3.82 17.08
N GLN A 43 43.52 2.74 17.04
CA GLN A 43 44.85 2.70 16.41
C GLN A 43 44.79 2.45 14.90
N GLN A 44 43.75 1.78 14.41
CA GLN A 44 43.42 1.66 12.99
C GLN A 44 42.12 2.44 12.67
N PRO A 45 42.16 3.78 12.71
CA PRO A 45 40.99 4.61 12.40
C PRO A 45 40.53 4.50 10.95
N TYR A 46 41.36 3.94 10.07
CA TYR A 46 41.07 3.73 8.67
C TYR A 46 40.98 2.23 8.38
N SER A 47 39.79 1.79 7.94
CA SER A 47 39.64 0.49 7.29
C SER A 47 40.53 0.47 6.03
N LEU A 48 41.01 -0.70 5.60
CA LEU A 48 41.77 -0.81 4.34
C LEU A 48 40.98 -0.30 3.12
N ASP A 49 39.65 -0.27 3.20
CA ASP A 49 38.74 0.15 2.12
C ASP A 49 38.29 1.62 2.23
N CYS A 50 39.07 2.46 2.91
CA CYS A 50 38.80 3.89 2.94
C CYS A 50 39.41 4.58 1.71
N ILE A 51 38.57 5.24 0.91
CA ILE A 51 39.04 6.18 -0.11
C ILE A 51 39.40 7.48 0.61
N PRO A 52 40.68 7.90 0.65
CA PRO A 52 41.05 9.17 1.26
C PRO A 52 40.46 10.32 0.43
N VAL A 53 39.84 11.28 1.11
CA VAL A 53 39.24 12.46 0.49
C VAL A 53 39.70 13.68 1.27
N GLU A 54 40.31 14.63 0.58
CA GLU A 54 40.75 15.90 1.14
C GLU A 54 39.55 16.65 1.73
N ALA A 55 39.76 17.38 2.83
CA ALA A 55 38.69 18.04 3.57
C ALA A 55 37.84 18.97 2.70
N GLU A 56 38.43 19.58 1.67
CA GLU A 56 37.76 20.45 0.71
C GLU A 56 36.75 19.73 -0.21
N TYR A 57 36.94 18.43 -0.47
CA TYR A 57 36.07 17.63 -1.34
C TYR A 57 35.10 16.72 -0.59
N GLN A 58 35.21 16.59 0.74
CA GLN A 58 34.38 15.66 1.52
C GLN A 58 32.88 15.88 1.33
N LYS A 59 32.44 17.14 1.24
CA LYS A 59 31.02 17.46 0.99
C LYS A 59 30.58 16.95 -0.38
N GLN A 60 31.33 17.26 -1.44
CA GLN A 60 31.00 16.85 -2.81
C GLN A 60 31.06 15.33 -2.95
N PHE A 61 32.01 14.68 -2.29
CA PHE A 61 32.16 13.23 -2.32
C PHE A 61 31.02 12.50 -1.60
N SER A 62 30.57 13.01 -0.45
CA SER A 62 29.42 12.43 0.26
C SER A 62 28.10 12.63 -0.50
N GLU A 63 27.91 13.79 -1.16
CA GLU A 63 26.79 14.03 -2.07
C GLU A 63 26.84 13.08 -3.28
N LEU A 64 28.02 12.88 -3.88
CA LEU A 64 28.22 11.94 -4.99
C LEU A 64 27.90 10.50 -4.57
N LEU A 65 28.38 10.06 -3.40
CA LEU A 65 28.09 8.72 -2.88
C LEU A 65 26.59 8.51 -2.66
N LEU A 66 25.90 9.50 -2.08
CA LEU A 66 24.46 9.41 -1.86
C LEU A 66 23.70 9.31 -3.19
N LYS A 67 24.10 10.11 -4.18
CA LYS A 67 23.52 10.07 -5.52
C LYS A 67 23.79 8.73 -6.22
N ALA A 68 25.03 8.27 -6.21
CA ALA A 68 25.43 7.00 -6.83
C ALA A 68 24.69 5.80 -6.20
N ALA A 69 24.49 5.80 -4.88
CA ALA A 69 23.71 4.77 -4.20
C ALA A 69 22.25 4.76 -4.65
N SER A 70 21.63 5.94 -4.78
CA SER A 70 20.27 6.07 -5.31
C SER A 70 20.17 5.59 -6.76
N ASP A 71 21.10 6.04 -7.62
CA ASP A 71 21.13 5.67 -9.03
C ASP A 71 21.35 4.16 -9.21
N TYR A 72 22.21 3.55 -8.38
CA TYR A 72 22.41 2.11 -8.38
C TYR A 72 21.15 1.34 -7.95
N GLY A 73 20.41 1.86 -6.96
CA GLY A 73 19.11 1.31 -6.56
C GLY A 73 18.08 1.35 -7.71
N ALA A 74 17.97 2.50 -8.39
CA ALA A 74 17.09 2.66 -9.55
C ALA A 74 17.50 1.75 -10.73
N LEU A 75 18.80 1.61 -10.98
CA LEU A 75 19.33 0.70 -12.00
C LEU A 75 19.01 -0.75 -11.65
N THR A 76 19.19 -1.15 -10.38
CA THR A 76 18.86 -2.50 -9.91
C THR A 76 17.37 -2.81 -10.10
N ALA A 77 16.49 -1.87 -9.77
CA ALA A 77 15.06 -2.01 -10.01
C ALA A 77 14.75 -2.16 -11.52
N SER A 78 15.36 -1.32 -12.37
CA SER A 78 15.18 -1.38 -13.82
C SER A 78 15.69 -2.70 -14.43
N VAL A 79 16.80 -3.25 -13.92
CA VAL A 79 17.30 -4.57 -14.30
C VAL A 79 16.31 -5.65 -13.87
N GLY A 80 15.73 -5.54 -12.66
CA GLY A 80 14.67 -6.43 -12.19
C GLY A 80 13.43 -6.38 -13.08
N ASP A 81 12.98 -5.19 -13.47
CA ASP A 81 11.85 -4.99 -14.39
C ASP A 81 12.14 -5.59 -15.77
N PHE A 82 13.36 -5.42 -16.28
CA PHE A 82 13.77 -6.04 -17.53
C PHE A 82 13.77 -7.57 -17.43
N GLN A 83 14.35 -8.14 -16.38
CA GLN A 83 14.32 -9.60 -16.15
C GLN A 83 12.89 -10.11 -16.00
N TRP A 84 12.03 -9.39 -15.29
CA TRP A 84 10.61 -9.69 -15.20
C TRP A 84 9.97 -9.68 -16.59
N SER A 85 10.24 -8.65 -17.40
CA SER A 85 9.74 -8.52 -18.77
C SER A 85 10.19 -9.65 -19.70
N GLN A 86 11.43 -10.15 -19.54
CA GLN A 86 12.00 -11.24 -20.33
C GLN A 86 11.29 -12.58 -20.10
N ASN A 87 10.63 -12.76 -18.96
CA ASN A 87 9.87 -13.97 -18.68
C ASN A 87 8.54 -14.02 -19.43
N PHE A 88 8.09 -12.91 -20.02
CA PHE A 88 6.87 -12.85 -20.82
C PHE A 88 7.20 -13.04 -22.29
N ARG A 89 6.80 -14.20 -22.82
CA ARG A 89 6.97 -14.50 -24.25
C ARG A 89 5.73 -14.15 -25.06
N GLU A 90 4.60 -13.89 -24.39
CA GLU A 90 3.35 -13.53 -25.03
C GLU A 90 3.28 -12.03 -25.39
N SER A 91 2.55 -11.72 -26.46
CA SER A 91 2.30 -10.33 -26.88
C SER A 91 1.60 -9.54 -25.75
N PRO A 92 1.92 -8.24 -25.57
CA PRO A 92 1.28 -7.38 -24.57
C PRO A 92 -0.26 -7.37 -24.62
N ALA A 93 -0.85 -7.65 -25.77
CA ALA A 93 -2.30 -7.76 -25.94
C ALA A 93 -2.93 -8.88 -25.09
N VAL A 94 -2.23 -10.00 -24.89
CA VAL A 94 -2.70 -11.15 -24.10
C VAL A 94 -2.85 -10.77 -22.63
N TRP A 95 -1.89 -10.00 -22.10
CA TRP A 95 -1.93 -9.49 -20.73
C TRP A 95 -3.06 -8.48 -20.53
N GLY A 96 -3.34 -7.66 -21.54
CA GLY A 96 -4.49 -6.75 -21.55
C GLY A 96 -5.81 -7.49 -21.32
N GLU A 97 -6.02 -8.61 -22.02
CA GLU A 97 -7.22 -9.44 -21.84
C GLU A 97 -7.25 -10.15 -20.49
N MET A 98 -6.11 -10.68 -20.03
CA MET A 98 -6.02 -11.39 -18.75
C MET A 98 -6.21 -10.47 -17.54
N LEU A 99 -5.75 -9.21 -17.62
CA LEU A 99 -5.86 -8.22 -16.56
C LEU A 99 -7.19 -7.45 -16.60
N ARG A 100 -7.90 -7.44 -17.73
CA ARG A 100 -9.20 -6.76 -17.90
C ARG A 100 -10.24 -7.07 -16.80
N PRO A 101 -10.34 -8.29 -16.23
CA PRO A 101 -11.27 -8.56 -15.14
C PRO A 101 -10.96 -7.82 -13.84
N ILE A 102 -9.70 -7.44 -13.57
CA ILE A 102 -9.30 -6.83 -12.30
C ILE A 102 -9.94 -5.44 -12.11
N PRO A 103 -9.81 -4.48 -13.05
CA PRO A 103 -10.52 -3.20 -12.94
C PRO A 103 -12.04 -3.35 -12.88
N ALA A 104 -12.60 -4.32 -13.61
CA ALA A 104 -14.03 -4.59 -13.60
C ALA A 104 -14.51 -5.06 -12.22
N ALA A 105 -13.77 -5.98 -11.58
CA ALA A 105 -14.06 -6.45 -10.23
C ALA A 105 -13.94 -5.32 -9.20
N LEU A 106 -12.87 -4.51 -9.26
CA LEU A 106 -12.70 -3.36 -8.37
C LEU A 106 -13.84 -2.35 -8.52
N ALA A 107 -14.21 -2.01 -9.76
CA ALA A 107 -15.32 -1.11 -10.02
C ALA A 107 -16.67 -1.68 -9.53
N SER A 108 -16.85 -3.00 -9.56
CA SER A 108 -18.03 -3.64 -8.97
C SER A 108 -18.05 -3.53 -7.45
N CYS A 109 -16.92 -3.76 -6.78
CA CYS A 109 -16.78 -3.60 -5.34
C CYS A 109 -17.07 -2.16 -4.91
N THR A 110 -16.58 -1.16 -5.65
CA THR A 110 -16.89 0.26 -5.40
C THR A 110 -18.38 0.53 -5.51
N ARG A 111 -19.04 0.07 -6.58
CA ARG A 111 -20.50 0.24 -6.74
C ARG A 111 -21.30 -0.48 -5.65
N PHE A 112 -20.89 -1.66 -5.23
CA PHE A 112 -21.50 -2.36 -4.10
C PHE A 112 -21.36 -1.57 -2.81
N PHE A 113 -20.19 -1.01 -2.54
CA PHE A 113 -19.95 -0.17 -1.37
C PHE A 113 -20.82 1.10 -1.38
N GLU A 114 -20.93 1.76 -2.53
CA GLU A 114 -21.79 2.94 -2.72
C GLU A 114 -23.26 2.59 -2.50
N ALA A 115 -23.74 1.51 -3.10
CA ALA A 115 -25.12 1.05 -2.94
C ALA A 115 -25.46 0.70 -1.49
N MET A 116 -24.56 -0.02 -0.81
CA MET A 116 -24.69 -0.34 0.62
C MET A 116 -24.68 0.91 1.50
N SER A 117 -23.90 1.93 1.12
CA SER A 117 -23.83 3.19 1.84
C SER A 117 -25.10 4.02 1.65
N ALA A 118 -25.60 4.13 0.41
CA ALA A 118 -26.87 4.79 0.12
C ALA A 118 -28.07 4.11 0.80
N MET A 119 -28.08 2.77 0.86
CA MET A 119 -29.11 2.01 1.60
C MET A 119 -29.08 2.33 3.09
N ARG A 120 -27.89 2.38 3.69
CA ARG A 120 -27.72 2.75 5.11
C ARG A 120 -28.20 4.17 5.39
N GLU A 121 -27.91 5.12 4.51
CA GLU A 121 -28.40 6.51 4.62
C GLU A 121 -29.92 6.61 4.47
N SER A 122 -30.50 5.84 3.55
CA SER A 122 -31.96 5.75 3.36
C SER A 122 -32.66 5.16 4.59
N PHE A 123 -32.05 4.16 5.23
CA PHE A 123 -32.59 3.58 6.46
C PHE A 123 -32.50 4.55 7.64
N SER A 124 -31.38 5.27 7.77
CA SER A 124 -31.19 6.31 8.79
C SER A 124 -32.24 7.42 8.66
N THR A 125 -32.49 7.91 7.45
CA THR A 125 -33.54 8.91 7.18
C THR A 125 -34.95 8.38 7.46
N LEU A 126 -35.26 7.11 7.16
CA LEU A 126 -36.54 6.51 7.55
C LEU A 126 -36.70 6.42 9.08
N GLN A 127 -35.62 6.12 9.81
CA GLN A 127 -35.65 6.10 11.27
C GLN A 127 -35.91 7.48 11.86
N THR A 128 -35.27 8.54 11.35
CA THR A 128 -35.51 9.90 11.86
C THR A 128 -36.95 10.36 11.62
N LEU A 129 -37.54 10.04 10.46
CA LEU A 129 -38.96 10.31 10.18
C LEU A 129 -39.89 9.55 11.12
N ARG A 130 -39.60 8.26 11.39
CA ARG A 130 -40.38 7.43 12.30
C ARG A 130 -40.33 7.93 13.74
N VAL A 131 -39.18 8.41 14.20
CA VAL A 131 -39.02 8.93 15.56
C VAL A 131 -39.59 10.36 15.69
N GLY A 132 -39.55 11.17 14.63
CA GLY A 132 -40.04 12.55 14.63
C GLY A 132 -41.58 12.73 14.57
N HIS A 133 -42.37 11.67 14.38
CA HIS A 133 -43.83 11.74 14.23
C HIS A 133 -44.59 10.93 15.30
N SER A 134 -43.94 10.60 16.42
CA SER A 134 -44.54 9.76 17.48
C SER A 134 -44.95 10.55 18.73
N SER A 135 -45.33 11.81 18.57
CA SER A 135 -46.06 12.57 19.58
C SER A 135 -47.25 13.29 18.93
N LEU A 136 -48.45 12.89 19.36
CA LEU A 136 -49.79 13.41 18.99
C LEU A 136 -50.51 12.65 17.86
N SER A 137 -51.29 11.63 18.26
CA SER A 137 -52.74 11.71 18.05
C SER A 137 -53.45 10.76 19.01
N MET A 138 -54.43 11.32 19.72
CA MET A 138 -55.26 10.66 20.70
C MET A 138 -56.29 9.74 20.04
N THR A 139 -56.64 8.64 20.71
CA THR A 139 -57.88 7.84 20.56
C THR A 139 -59.15 8.72 20.65
N PRO A 140 -60.38 8.32 20.22
CA PRO A 140 -60.91 6.93 20.19
C PRO A 140 -61.88 6.58 19.04
N GLY A 141 -62.12 5.28 18.81
CA GLY A 141 -63.25 4.81 17.97
C GLY A 141 -63.11 3.37 17.54
N GLY A 142 -63.90 2.47 18.14
CA GLY A 142 -63.86 1.03 17.88
C GLY A 142 -64.52 0.58 16.56
N SER A 143 -64.27 -0.69 16.25
CA SER A 143 -64.90 -1.58 15.24
C SER A 143 -63.81 -2.16 14.33
N SER A 144 -63.32 -3.37 14.63
CA SER A 144 -63.80 -4.66 14.08
C SER A 144 -63.33 -4.90 12.64
N ASP A 145 -62.45 -5.89 12.52
CA ASP A 145 -62.09 -6.73 11.36
C ASP A 145 -61.66 -6.09 10.02
N ASP A 146 -60.40 -6.34 9.64
CA ASP A 146 -59.99 -7.06 8.40
C ASP A 146 -58.52 -6.71 8.05
N LEU A 147 -57.55 -7.40 8.69
CA LEU A 147 -56.11 -7.26 8.43
C LEU A 147 -55.70 -8.25 7.32
N LYS A 148 -55.99 -7.89 6.06
CA LYS A 148 -55.47 -8.60 4.89
C LYS A 148 -54.06 -8.10 4.56
N PHE A 149 -53.08 -8.94 4.87
CA PHE A 149 -51.71 -8.80 4.37
C PHE A 149 -51.72 -8.85 2.84
N LEU A 150 -51.48 -7.70 2.20
CA LEU A 150 -51.26 -7.64 0.75
C LEU A 150 -49.80 -8.01 0.46
N THR A 151 -49.60 -9.25 0.04
CA THR A 151 -48.38 -9.69 -0.66
C THR A 151 -48.34 -9.03 -2.06
N PRO A 152 -47.22 -8.43 -2.50
CA PRO A 152 -47.09 -7.92 -3.87
C PRO A 152 -47.22 -9.06 -4.90
N PRO A 153 -47.90 -8.85 -6.04
CA PRO A 153 -48.15 -9.92 -7.00
C PRO A 153 -46.86 -10.32 -7.73
N GLN A 154 -46.51 -11.60 -7.59
CA GLN A 154 -45.49 -12.28 -8.40
C GLN A 154 -46.01 -12.42 -9.83
N ARG A 155 -45.48 -11.61 -10.76
CA ARG A 155 -45.69 -11.81 -12.20
C ARG A 155 -44.71 -12.87 -12.70
N ARG A 156 -45.23 -14.06 -13.01
CA ARG A 156 -44.53 -15.16 -13.69
C ARG A 156 -45.17 -15.37 -15.07
N ASP A 157 -44.34 -15.91 -15.96
CA ASP A 157 -44.60 -16.45 -17.32
C ASP A 157 -44.48 -15.40 -18.43
N GLY A 158 -43.61 -15.52 -19.45
CA GLY A 158 -42.58 -16.50 -19.80
C GLY A 158 -41.99 -16.08 -21.16
N SER A 159 -40.69 -16.27 -21.41
CA SER A 159 -40.14 -16.26 -22.78
C SER A 159 -38.73 -16.86 -22.84
N THR A 160 -38.66 -18.02 -23.51
CA THR A 160 -37.56 -18.52 -24.36
C THR A 160 -36.15 -18.66 -23.76
N LEU A 161 -35.93 -19.83 -23.16
CA LEU A 161 -34.65 -20.52 -23.08
C LEU A 161 -34.38 -21.23 -24.43
N ASN A 162 -33.47 -20.71 -25.25
CA ASN A 162 -32.74 -21.45 -26.29
C ASN A 162 -31.88 -20.53 -27.16
N SER A 163 -30.57 -20.43 -26.90
CA SER A 163 -29.54 -20.42 -27.96
C SER A 163 -28.14 -20.53 -27.37
N TRP A 164 -27.77 -21.76 -27.00
CA TRP A 164 -26.37 -22.17 -26.89
C TRP A 164 -26.21 -23.37 -27.82
N LYS A 165 -25.65 -23.13 -29.01
CA LYS A 165 -24.85 -24.03 -29.86
C LYS A 165 -24.89 -23.54 -31.32
N GLN A 166 -23.75 -23.10 -31.84
CA GLN A 166 -23.29 -23.56 -33.15
C GLN A 166 -21.76 -23.46 -33.20
N VAL A 167 -21.15 -24.62 -33.40
CA VAL A 167 -19.74 -24.85 -33.74
C VAL A 167 -19.71 -25.62 -35.06
N ASP A 168 -18.60 -25.45 -35.79
CA ASP A 168 -18.08 -26.15 -36.97
C ASP A 168 -18.67 -25.71 -38.34
N ASP A 169 -17.91 -25.46 -39.42
CA ASP A 169 -16.67 -26.13 -39.89
C ASP A 169 -15.93 -25.34 -41.06
N VAL A 170 -14.59 -25.19 -40.94
CA VAL A 170 -13.44 -25.39 -41.90
C VAL A 170 -13.36 -24.87 -43.39
N ASN A 171 -12.39 -23.92 -43.62
CA ASN A 171 -11.24 -23.87 -44.60
C ASN A 171 -11.44 -23.60 -46.14
N PRO A 172 -10.41 -23.29 -47.00
CA PRO A 172 -9.06 -22.65 -46.89
C PRO A 172 -8.80 -21.42 -47.84
N GLU A 173 -7.63 -20.79 -47.65
CA GLU A 173 -6.72 -20.14 -48.64
C GLU A 173 -7.08 -18.80 -49.33
N SER A 174 -6.27 -17.77 -49.07
CA SER A 174 -5.79 -16.81 -50.09
C SER A 174 -4.50 -16.13 -49.63
N ASP A 175 -3.44 -16.41 -50.37
CA ASP A 175 -2.17 -15.69 -50.43
C ASP A 175 -2.33 -14.18 -50.64
N GLY A 176 -1.32 -13.40 -50.21
CA GLY A 176 -0.93 -12.18 -50.93
C GLY A 176 -0.70 -10.90 -50.12
N LEU A 177 0.60 -10.61 -49.90
CA LEU A 177 1.26 -9.31 -50.10
C LEU A 177 1.39 -8.28 -48.96
N ASP A 178 2.67 -8.07 -48.60
CA ASP A 178 3.37 -6.87 -48.14
C ASP A 178 2.60 -5.55 -47.97
N ASN A 179 2.73 -4.91 -46.80
CA ASN A 179 2.96 -3.46 -46.74
C ASN A 179 3.58 -2.98 -45.41
N ILE A 180 4.93 -2.96 -45.38
CA ILE A 180 5.75 -1.75 -45.16
C ILE A 180 5.22 -0.67 -44.17
N ASN A 181 5.97 -0.55 -43.07
CA ASN A 181 6.37 0.70 -42.39
C ASN A 181 5.27 1.70 -41.97
N GLN A 182 4.85 1.65 -40.71
CA GLN A 182 4.45 2.86 -39.98
C GLN A 182 5.30 3.06 -38.72
N ARG A 183 6.44 3.68 -39.03
CA ARG A 183 7.45 4.28 -38.17
C ARG A 183 6.86 5.50 -37.46
N ARG A 184 6.78 5.50 -36.12
CA ARG A 184 6.92 6.72 -35.29
C ARG A 184 7.18 6.37 -33.82
N LEU A 185 8.44 6.06 -33.54
CA LEU A 185 9.05 6.26 -32.23
C LEU A 185 9.41 7.75 -32.13
N SER A 186 8.88 8.47 -31.15
CA SER A 186 9.39 9.79 -30.76
C SER A 186 9.55 9.84 -29.24
N TRP A 187 10.81 9.94 -28.80
CA TRP A 187 11.21 10.32 -27.45
C TRP A 187 11.14 11.85 -27.29
N PRO A 188 10.94 12.39 -26.06
CA PRO A 188 10.87 13.82 -25.83
C PRO A 188 12.25 14.51 -25.98
N SER A 189 12.22 15.71 -26.56
CA SER A 189 13.37 16.54 -26.91
C SER A 189 14.13 17.06 -25.68
N SER A 190 15.46 16.96 -25.72
CA SER A 190 16.39 17.66 -24.85
C SER A 190 16.27 19.18 -25.02
N ILE A 191 15.97 19.89 -23.93
CA ILE A 191 16.01 21.35 -23.91
C ILE A 191 17.47 21.81 -23.71
N ASN A 192 18.01 22.49 -24.71
CA ASN A 192 19.30 23.16 -24.64
C ASN A 192 19.20 24.37 -23.70
N ARG A 193 20.19 24.49 -22.81
CA ARG A 193 20.68 25.78 -22.30
C ARG A 193 21.45 26.46 -23.42
N ASP A 194 21.21 27.74 -23.60
CA ASP A 194 22.08 28.80 -24.12
C ASP A 194 21.23 30.09 -23.99
N LEU A 195 21.68 31.26 -23.55
CA LEU A 195 23.00 31.81 -23.21
C LEU A 195 22.75 33.01 -22.27
#